data_AF-A0A1Y2C5A8-F1
#
_entry.id   AF-A0A1Y2C5A8-F1
#
_cell.length_a   1.000
_cell.length_b   1.000
_cell.length_c   1.000
_cell.angle_alpha   90.00
_cell.angle_beta   90.00
_cell.angle_gamma   90.00
#
_symmetry.space_group_name_H-M   'P 1'
#
loop_
_entity.id
_entity.type
_entity.pdbx_description
1 polymer ?
#
loop_
_entity_poly.entity_id
_entity_poly.type
_entity_poly.pdbx_seq_one_letter_code
_entity_poly.pdbx_strand_id
1 'polypeptide(L)'
;MGDMVPIECPQIHSNGTISSTVYAPFHCADTNTPLQLPYGLDAMLQCVWSLDEGMYNMISNSLDMKASYTCRVPMSKEASIYFPLTFSFWGQVKSTHIHLMTHWNFLFHAMDGFFLGGSVYPLRDHWVAAEKGSVLLIHGPVRWFAAHTFESTLQDAWLHNANAGTVPNSNAETAKQGPLPPRPIIAPPDNANVKPVKEADLPTVSKLLSAIPRSSFIFYVFASIGASFAISTLVYYAYLKPKLLLEKKRQ
;
A
#
# COMPACT_ATOMS: atom_id res chain seq x y z
N MET A 1 11.66 7.75 -18.36
CA MET A 1 11.37 6.59 -17.50
C MET A 1 12.68 6.00 -17.01
N GLY A 2 12.70 5.41 -15.82
CA GLY A 2 13.88 4.75 -15.24
C GLY A 2 14.76 5.61 -14.33
N ASP A 3 14.57 6.94 -14.34
CA ASP A 3 15.22 7.82 -13.36
C ASP A 3 14.84 7.41 -11.94
N MET A 4 15.81 7.32 -11.04
CA MET A 4 15.56 6.99 -9.65
C MET A 4 14.99 8.20 -8.91
N VAL A 5 13.85 8.00 -8.25
CA VAL A 5 13.14 9.05 -7.53
C VAL A 5 13.28 8.83 -6.03
N PRO A 6 13.88 9.79 -5.30
CA PRO A 6 14.07 9.65 -3.87
C PRO A 6 12.75 9.77 -3.11
N ILE A 7 12.59 8.91 -2.11
CA ILE A 7 11.57 9.05 -1.08
C ILE A 7 12.19 9.76 0.12
N GLU A 8 11.62 10.90 0.48
CA GLU A 8 12.06 11.66 1.65
C GLU A 8 11.09 11.45 2.80
N CYS A 9 11.59 11.03 3.95
CA CYS A 9 10.77 10.75 5.11
C CYS A 9 11.05 11.75 6.23
N PRO A 10 10.05 12.03 7.10
CA PRO A 10 10.24 12.94 8.21
C PRO A 10 11.24 12.36 9.20
N GLN A 11 12.06 13.22 9.79
CA GLN A 11 12.97 12.80 10.86
C GLN A 11 12.17 12.23 12.03
N ILE A 12 12.61 11.08 12.55
CA ILE A 12 11.97 10.38 13.67
C ILE A 12 12.75 10.70 14.95
N HIS A 13 12.04 11.14 15.99
CA HIS A 13 12.60 11.36 17.32
C HIS A 13 12.54 10.07 18.16
N SER A 14 13.33 9.99 19.23
CA SER A 14 13.41 8.79 20.09
C SER A 14 12.06 8.38 20.69
N ASN A 15 11.16 9.32 20.97
CA ASN A 15 9.81 9.05 21.47
C ASN A 15 8.83 8.53 20.38
N GLY A 16 9.28 8.37 19.13
CA GLY A 16 8.46 7.95 18.00
C GLY A 16 7.60 9.05 17.38
N THR A 17 7.74 10.30 17.82
CA THR A 17 7.16 11.46 17.11
C THR A 17 7.98 11.79 15.87
N ILE A 18 7.33 12.35 14.86
CA ILE A 18 7.94 12.73 13.58
C ILE A 18 8.04 14.25 13.46
N SER A 19 9.09 14.72 12.80
CA SER A 19 9.24 16.13 12.43
C SER A 19 8.23 16.53 11.35
N SER A 20 7.62 17.70 11.48
CA SER A 20 6.72 18.25 10.46
C SER A 20 7.43 19.06 9.37
N THR A 21 8.70 19.43 9.60
CA THR A 21 9.44 20.36 8.73
C THR A 21 10.73 19.77 8.16
N VAL A 22 11.31 18.77 8.84
CA VAL A 22 12.59 18.18 8.45
C VAL A 22 12.34 16.83 7.79
N TYR A 23 12.64 16.77 6.49
CA TYR A 23 12.58 15.56 5.68
C TYR A 23 13.97 15.27 5.14
N ALA A 24 14.33 14.00 5.11
CA ALA A 24 15.59 13.53 4.59
C ALA A 24 15.38 12.23 3.80
N PRO A 25 16.29 11.90 2.86
CA PRO A 25 16.26 10.59 2.22
C PRO A 25 16.30 9.47 3.28
N PHE A 26 15.37 8.52 3.18
CA PHE A 26 15.38 7.36 4.07
C PHE A 26 16.43 6.35 3.59
N HIS A 27 17.41 5.97 4.40
CA HIS A 27 18.46 5.04 3.99
C HIS A 27 18.14 3.61 4.41
N CYS A 28 18.32 2.65 3.49
CA CYS A 28 18.26 1.22 3.81
C CYS A 28 19.49 0.82 4.62
N ALA A 29 19.29 0.16 5.75
CA ALA A 29 20.33 -0.14 6.74
C ALA A 29 21.40 -1.11 6.22
N ASP A 30 21.05 -1.99 5.29
CA ASP A 30 21.95 -3.00 4.71
C ASP A 30 22.91 -2.43 3.66
N THR A 31 22.43 -1.48 2.85
CA THR A 31 23.14 -0.93 1.69
C THR A 31 23.64 0.49 1.93
N ASN A 32 23.12 1.17 2.94
CA ASN A 32 23.27 2.60 3.18
C ASN A 32 22.84 3.48 1.99
N THR A 33 22.11 2.92 1.03
CA THR A 33 21.58 3.68 -0.10
C THR A 33 20.21 4.27 0.26
N PRO A 34 19.88 5.47 -0.22
CA PRO A 34 18.54 6.00 -0.04
C PRO A 34 17.49 5.09 -0.69
N LEU A 35 16.30 5.07 -0.10
CA LEU A 35 15.11 4.44 -0.64
C LEU A 35 14.65 5.24 -1.85
N GLN A 36 14.78 4.63 -3.03
CA GLN A 36 14.46 5.27 -4.30
C GLN A 36 13.69 4.30 -5.18
N LEU A 37 12.85 4.85 -6.05
CA LEU A 37 11.99 4.09 -6.96
C LEU A 37 12.32 4.44 -8.40
N PRO A 38 12.42 3.46 -9.31
CA PRO A 38 12.61 3.76 -10.73
C PRO A 38 11.30 4.31 -11.33
N TYR A 39 11.32 5.55 -11.80
CA TYR A 39 10.12 6.23 -12.31
C TYR A 39 9.51 5.53 -13.52
N GLY A 40 8.22 5.19 -13.43
CA GLY A 40 7.44 4.61 -14.51
C GLY A 40 7.82 3.17 -14.88
N LEU A 41 8.66 2.51 -14.07
CA LEU A 41 9.09 1.12 -14.28
C LEU A 41 8.66 0.25 -13.10
N ASP A 42 7.98 -0.85 -13.40
CA ASP A 42 7.67 -1.87 -12.41
C ASP A 42 8.97 -2.48 -11.86
N ALA A 43 9.02 -2.68 -10.54
CA ALA A 43 10.20 -3.16 -9.85
C ALA A 43 9.84 -4.00 -8.63
N MET A 44 10.85 -4.64 -8.03
CA MET A 44 10.75 -5.22 -6.69
C MET A 44 11.57 -4.36 -5.74
N LEU A 45 10.91 -3.73 -4.78
CA LEU A 45 11.58 -2.97 -3.73
C LEU A 45 12.00 -3.92 -2.61
N GLN A 46 13.20 -3.73 -2.11
CA GLN A 46 13.73 -4.45 -0.95
C GLN A 46 14.60 -3.47 -0.14
N CYS A 47 14.27 -3.27 1.13
CA CYS A 47 14.99 -2.34 2.00
C CYS A 47 14.99 -2.86 3.44
N VAL A 48 16.17 -2.93 4.05
CA VAL A 48 16.29 -3.27 5.48
C VAL A 48 16.12 -2.01 6.32
N TRP A 49 15.20 -2.03 7.28
CA TRP A 49 14.96 -0.96 8.21
C TRP A 49 15.62 -1.30 9.54
N SER A 50 16.39 -0.38 10.10
CA SER A 50 16.86 -0.49 11.48
C SER A 50 15.73 -0.06 12.43
N LEU A 51 15.37 -0.93 13.37
CA LEU A 51 14.40 -0.61 14.41
C LEU A 51 15.09 -0.02 15.62
N ASP A 52 15.74 1.13 15.44
CA ASP A 52 16.18 1.93 16.59
C ASP A 52 14.99 2.34 17.47
N GLU A 53 15.30 2.96 18.61
CA GLU A 53 14.27 3.38 19.56
C GLU A 53 13.19 4.28 18.94
N GLY A 54 13.58 5.22 18.09
CA GLY A 54 12.65 6.14 17.44
C GLY A 54 11.75 5.44 16.44
N MET A 55 12.33 4.64 15.55
CA MET A 55 11.60 3.87 14.55
C MET A 55 10.64 2.86 15.19
N TYR A 56 11.09 2.12 16.21
CA TYR A 56 10.24 1.18 16.95
C TYR A 56 9.02 1.88 17.57
N ASN A 57 9.25 3.01 18.25
CA ASN A 57 8.18 3.78 18.89
C ASN A 57 7.23 4.40 17.86
N MET A 58 7.76 4.87 16.72
CA MET A 58 6.95 5.40 15.62
C MET A 58 6.02 4.34 15.05
N ILE A 59 6.55 3.16 14.71
CA ILE A 59 5.73 2.04 14.20
C ILE A 59 4.68 1.62 15.24
N SER A 60 5.07 1.54 16.52
CA SER A 60 4.14 1.20 17.60
C SER A 60 3.00 2.22 17.71
N ASN A 61 3.31 3.52 17.64
CA ASN A 61 2.31 4.59 17.60
C ASN A 61 1.40 4.48 16.38
N SER A 62 1.94 4.10 15.22
CA SER A 62 1.13 3.89 14.01
C SER A 62 0.23 2.66 14.07
N LEU A 63 0.69 1.55 14.66
CA LEU A 63 -0.12 0.36 14.88
C LEU A 63 -1.29 0.62 15.84
N ASP A 64 -1.08 1.47 16.84
CA ASP A 64 -2.13 1.96 17.75
C ASP A 64 -2.99 3.08 17.15
N MET A 65 -2.79 3.44 15.88
CA MET A 65 -3.48 4.55 15.18
C MET A 65 -3.30 5.92 15.85
N LYS A 66 -2.24 6.11 16.62
CA LYS A 66 -1.90 7.39 17.30
C LYS A 66 -1.13 8.35 16.39
N ALA A 67 -0.46 7.85 15.36
CA ALA A 67 0.32 8.65 14.42
C ALA A 67 0.33 8.00 13.02
N SER A 68 0.50 8.79 11.97
CA SER A 68 0.75 8.28 10.61
C SER A 68 2.21 8.54 10.22
N TYR A 69 2.82 7.58 9.52
CA TYR A 69 4.12 7.79 8.90
C TYR A 69 3.93 8.18 7.45
N THR A 70 4.14 9.47 7.16
CA THR A 70 3.95 10.01 5.82
C THR A 70 5.26 10.59 5.32
N CYS A 71 5.86 9.89 4.37
CA CYS A 71 6.97 10.41 3.59
C CYS A 71 6.45 11.31 2.46
N ARG A 72 7.35 11.87 1.67
CA ARG A 72 7.03 12.72 0.54
C ARG A 72 7.88 12.32 -0.66
N VAL A 73 7.31 12.47 -1.84
CA VAL A 73 7.95 12.17 -3.11
C VAL A 73 7.79 13.38 -4.04
N PRO A 74 8.85 13.81 -4.73
CA PRO A 74 8.77 14.96 -5.61
C PRO A 74 7.80 14.68 -6.76
N MET A 75 6.98 15.66 -7.12
CA MET A 75 5.97 15.49 -8.18
C MET A 75 6.57 15.45 -9.59
N SER A 76 7.78 15.97 -9.78
CA SER A 76 8.57 15.85 -10.99
C SER A 76 10.06 15.96 -10.63
N LYS A 77 10.94 15.74 -11.61
CA LYS A 77 12.40 15.82 -11.43
C LYS A 77 12.87 17.21 -10.99
N GLU A 78 12.21 18.26 -11.46
CA GLU A 78 12.54 19.66 -11.17
C GLU A 78 11.64 20.28 -10.08
N ALA A 79 10.68 19.54 -9.53
CA ALA A 79 9.66 20.10 -8.66
C ALA A 79 10.16 20.36 -7.23
N SER A 80 9.83 21.54 -6.71
CA SER A 80 9.84 21.86 -5.27
C SER A 80 8.55 21.41 -4.56
N ILE A 81 7.61 20.82 -5.31
CA ILE A 81 6.31 20.36 -4.83
C ILE A 81 6.39 18.85 -4.64
N TYR A 82 5.92 18.40 -3.49
CA TYR A 82 5.89 17.01 -3.11
C TYR A 82 4.46 16.55 -2.88
N PHE A 83 4.17 15.30 -3.21
CA PHE A 83 2.93 14.66 -2.78
C PHE A 83 3.21 13.77 -1.55
N PRO A 84 2.24 13.63 -0.63
CA PRO A 84 2.40 12.76 0.53
C PRO A 84 2.31 11.29 0.15
N LEU A 85 3.24 10.48 0.64
CA LEU A 85 3.24 9.03 0.53
C LEU A 85 3.11 8.44 1.92
N THR A 86 1.90 8.01 2.28
CA THR A 86 1.61 7.42 3.59
C THR A 86 1.91 5.94 3.60
N PHE A 87 2.68 5.53 4.61
CA PHE A 87 3.06 4.16 4.89
C PHE A 87 2.07 3.59 5.91
N SER A 88 1.23 2.67 5.47
CA SER A 88 0.31 1.97 6.35
C SER A 88 1.02 0.82 7.06
N PHE A 89 0.79 0.62 8.35
CA PHE A 89 1.34 -0.51 9.10
C PHE A 89 0.22 -1.42 9.57
N TRP A 90 0.34 -2.72 9.32
CA TRP A 90 -0.56 -3.75 9.85
C TRP A 90 0.21 -4.62 10.81
N GLY A 91 -0.34 -4.82 12.00
CA GLY A 91 0.42 -5.33 13.13
C GLY A 91 -0.34 -5.37 14.42
N GLN A 92 0.38 -5.81 15.45
CA GLN A 92 -0.06 -5.74 16.83
C GLN A 92 1.13 -5.43 17.73
N VAL A 93 0.94 -4.49 18.66
CA VAL A 93 1.91 -4.21 19.71
C VAL A 93 1.78 -5.25 20.83
N LYS A 94 2.90 -5.84 21.26
CA LYS A 94 3.02 -6.68 22.46
C LYS A 94 3.90 -5.99 23.49
N SER A 95 3.95 -6.55 24.69
CA SER A 95 4.73 -5.97 25.79
C SER A 95 6.24 -5.93 25.53
N THR A 96 6.78 -6.91 24.78
CA THR A 96 8.23 -7.01 24.51
C THR A 96 8.62 -6.81 23.06
N HIS A 97 7.68 -6.91 22.12
CA HIS A 97 7.93 -6.85 20.68
C HIS A 97 6.70 -6.32 19.93
N ILE A 98 6.86 -6.03 18.65
CA ILE A 98 5.75 -5.79 17.71
C ILE A 98 5.64 -6.97 16.74
N HIS A 99 4.41 -7.28 16.32
CA HIS A 99 4.18 -8.09 15.13
C HIS A 99 3.87 -7.15 13.97
N LEU A 100 4.53 -7.33 12.83
CA LEU A 100 4.34 -6.50 11.65
C LEU A 100 4.23 -7.34 10.38
N MET A 101 3.43 -6.87 9.43
CA MET A 101 3.46 -7.33 8.03
C MET A 101 4.55 -6.58 7.26
N THR A 102 5.47 -7.31 6.64
CA THR A 102 6.63 -6.72 5.94
C THR A 102 6.59 -6.83 4.41
N HIS A 103 5.61 -7.56 3.87
CA HIS A 103 5.32 -7.62 2.43
C HIS A 103 4.37 -6.50 2.03
N TRP A 104 4.83 -5.54 1.24
CA TRP A 104 4.09 -4.34 0.91
C TRP A 104 3.90 -4.16 -0.59
N ASN A 105 2.77 -3.58 -0.97
CA ASN A 105 2.56 -3.08 -2.33
C ASN A 105 2.87 -1.58 -2.37
N PHE A 106 3.57 -1.18 -3.43
CA PHE A 106 3.85 0.21 -3.73
C PHE A 106 3.18 0.52 -5.08
N LEU A 107 2.12 1.35 -5.05
CA LEU A 107 1.36 1.71 -6.24
C LEU A 107 1.53 3.19 -6.53
N PHE A 108 1.82 3.52 -7.78
CA PHE A 108 2.03 4.90 -8.21
C PHE A 108 1.26 5.19 -9.49
N HIS A 109 0.77 6.42 -9.61
CA HIS A 109 0.15 6.96 -10.80
C HIS A 109 1.04 8.06 -11.38
N ALA A 110 1.26 8.02 -12.69
CA ALA A 110 2.14 8.93 -13.38
C ALA A 110 1.60 9.31 -14.77
N MET A 111 1.90 10.53 -15.21
CA MET A 111 1.51 11.04 -16.52
C MET A 111 2.51 12.11 -16.96
N ASP A 112 3.00 12.03 -18.19
CA ASP A 112 3.88 13.03 -18.81
C ASP A 112 5.09 13.48 -17.98
N GLY A 113 5.74 12.56 -17.27
CA GLY A 113 6.90 12.87 -16.42
C GLY A 113 6.54 13.39 -15.03
N PHE A 114 5.24 13.49 -14.70
CA PHE A 114 4.74 13.86 -13.38
C PHE A 114 4.25 12.65 -12.60
N PHE A 115 4.38 12.72 -11.28
CA PHE A 115 3.66 11.87 -10.34
C PHE A 115 2.31 12.51 -10.04
N LEU A 116 1.26 11.71 -10.14
CA LEU A 116 -0.08 12.11 -9.77
C LEU A 116 -0.41 11.71 -8.33
N GLY A 117 0.15 10.59 -7.87
CA GLY A 117 -0.02 10.11 -6.51
C GLY A 117 0.50 8.70 -6.32
N GLY A 118 0.39 8.20 -5.10
CA GLY A 118 0.76 6.82 -4.79
C GLY A 118 0.29 6.38 -3.41
N SER A 119 0.39 5.09 -3.16
CA SER A 119 0.03 4.47 -1.90
C SER A 119 0.99 3.33 -1.57
N VAL A 120 1.29 3.18 -0.29
CA VAL A 120 2.07 2.06 0.25
C VAL A 120 1.25 1.37 1.32
N TYR A 121 1.00 0.07 1.13
CA TYR A 121 0.23 -0.70 2.07
C TYR A 121 0.73 -2.15 2.19
N PRO A 122 0.69 -2.73 3.40
CA PRO A 122 1.04 -4.11 3.63
C PRO A 122 -0.01 -5.05 3.07
N LEU A 123 0.45 -6.23 2.67
CA LEU A 123 -0.38 -7.37 2.37
C LEU A 123 -0.42 -8.29 3.59
N ARG A 124 -1.57 -8.92 3.82
CA ARG A 124 -1.69 -9.94 4.85
C ARG A 124 -1.04 -11.23 4.37
N ASP A 125 0.07 -11.60 4.99
CA ASP A 125 0.75 -12.86 4.70
C ASP A 125 1.19 -13.57 6.01
N HIS A 126 2.27 -13.15 6.66
CA HIS A 126 2.81 -13.70 7.89
C HIS A 126 3.32 -12.58 8.81
N TRP A 127 3.21 -12.83 10.11
CA TRP A 127 3.69 -11.87 11.11
C TRP A 127 5.18 -12.02 11.31
N VAL A 128 5.91 -10.90 11.23
CA VAL A 128 7.30 -10.80 11.67
C VAL A 128 7.30 -10.19 13.07
N ALA A 129 7.82 -10.92 14.05
CA ALA A 129 8.05 -10.40 15.39
C ALA A 129 9.36 -9.60 15.40
N ALA A 130 9.33 -8.39 15.96
CA ALA A 130 10.49 -7.51 15.97
C ALA A 130 10.60 -6.75 17.29
N GLU A 131 11.81 -6.65 17.81
CA GLU A 131 12.15 -5.96 19.05
C GLU A 131 12.93 -4.67 18.75
N LYS A 132 12.99 -3.77 19.72
CA LYS A 132 13.85 -2.58 19.63
C LYS A 132 15.31 -3.02 19.45
N GLY A 133 16.01 -2.42 18.49
CA GLY A 133 17.38 -2.74 18.10
C GLY A 133 17.48 -3.84 17.03
N SER A 134 16.38 -4.45 16.61
CA SER A 134 16.38 -5.44 15.52
C SER A 134 16.34 -4.77 14.14
N VAL A 135 16.28 -5.58 13.08
CA VAL A 135 16.13 -5.11 11.70
C VAL A 135 14.90 -5.75 11.05
N LEU A 136 14.23 -5.00 10.18
CA LEU A 136 13.08 -5.46 9.42
C LEU A 136 13.36 -5.41 7.92
N LEU A 137 13.12 -6.52 7.21
CA LEU A 137 13.17 -6.52 5.75
C LEU A 137 11.82 -6.12 5.18
N ILE A 138 11.68 -4.87 4.74
CA ILE A 138 10.49 -4.41 4.01
C ILE A 138 10.70 -4.66 2.53
N HIS A 139 9.73 -5.30 1.88
CA HIS A 139 9.85 -5.61 0.47
C HIS A 139 8.50 -5.79 -0.22
N GLY A 140 8.52 -5.72 -1.55
CA GLY A 140 7.39 -6.09 -2.39
C GLY A 140 7.34 -5.33 -3.71
N PRO A 141 6.28 -5.53 -4.52
CA PRO A 141 6.24 -5.01 -5.87
C PRO A 141 5.94 -3.51 -5.91
N VAL A 142 6.65 -2.83 -6.79
CA VAL A 142 6.37 -1.46 -7.24
C VAL A 142 5.63 -1.54 -8.57
N ARG A 143 4.46 -0.92 -8.64
CA ARG A 143 3.64 -0.85 -9.84
C ARG A 143 3.34 0.58 -10.23
N TRP A 144 3.43 0.85 -11.52
CA TRP A 144 3.13 2.15 -12.10
C TRP A 144 1.93 2.08 -13.03
N PHE A 145 1.03 3.04 -12.85
CA PHE A 145 -0.16 3.18 -13.66
C PHE A 145 -0.20 4.50 -14.42
N ALA A 146 -0.72 4.43 -15.64
CA ALA A 146 -0.87 5.57 -16.53
C ALA A 146 -2.04 6.44 -16.09
N ALA A 147 -1.74 7.72 -15.87
CA ALA A 147 -2.70 8.74 -15.48
C ALA A 147 -3.58 8.27 -14.30
N HIS A 148 -4.90 8.34 -14.45
CA HIS A 148 -5.89 7.94 -13.45
C HIS A 148 -6.46 6.53 -13.69
N THR A 149 -5.80 5.73 -14.53
CA THR A 149 -6.22 4.36 -14.87
C THR A 149 -5.43 3.33 -14.07
N PHE A 150 -5.76 2.05 -14.21
CA PHE A 150 -4.95 0.94 -13.71
C PHE A 150 -4.18 0.23 -14.85
N GLU A 151 -4.01 0.91 -15.97
CA GLU A 151 -3.19 0.43 -17.08
C GLU A 151 -1.72 0.71 -16.78
N SER A 152 -0.83 -0.22 -17.13
CA SER A 152 0.60 -0.04 -16.90
C SER A 152 1.15 1.14 -17.71
N THR A 153 2.02 1.95 -17.12
CA THR A 153 2.73 3.03 -17.83
C THR A 153 3.54 2.53 -19.02
N LEU A 154 4.04 1.29 -18.98
CA LEU A 154 4.75 0.68 -20.10
C LEU A 154 3.80 0.34 -21.26
N GLN A 155 2.60 -0.14 -20.94
CA GLN A 155 1.57 -0.42 -21.93
C GLN A 155 1.11 0.87 -22.62
N ASP A 156 0.90 1.93 -21.84
CA ASP A 156 0.50 3.25 -22.33
C ASP A 156 1.58 3.90 -23.21
N ALA A 157 2.84 3.88 -22.76
CA ALA A 157 3.97 4.37 -23.56
C ALA A 157 4.11 3.59 -24.88
N TRP A 158 3.84 2.29 -24.86
CA TRP A 158 3.84 1.46 -26.08
C TRP A 158 2.72 1.86 -27.04
N LEU A 159 1.49 2.07 -26.54
CA LEU A 159 0.36 2.53 -27.34
C LEU A 159 0.61 3.91 -27.96
N HIS A 160 1.16 4.84 -27.18
CA HIS A 160 1.50 6.18 -27.68
C HIS A 160 2.59 6.14 -28.77
N ASN A 161 3.63 5.31 -28.61
CA ASN A 161 4.67 5.15 -29.63
C ASN A 161 4.16 4.43 -30.89
N ALA A 162 3.29 3.43 -30.75
CA ALA A 162 2.69 2.73 -31.88
C ALA A 162 1.85 3.68 -32.77
N ASN A 163 1.16 4.63 -32.14
CA ASN A 163 0.38 5.65 -32.85
C ASN A 163 1.26 6.76 -33.46
N ALA A 164 2.50 6.94 -33.00
CA ALA A 164 3.46 7.92 -33.53
C ALA A 164 4.18 7.46 -34.82
N GLY A 165 3.88 6.26 -35.35
CA GLY A 165 4.41 5.77 -36.62
C GLY A 165 5.85 5.24 -36.58
N THR A 166 6.48 5.22 -35.42
CA THR A 166 7.81 4.64 -35.19
C THR A 166 7.72 3.61 -34.08
N VAL A 167 7.58 2.33 -34.44
CA VAL A 167 7.64 1.20 -33.51
C VAL A 167 9.08 0.70 -33.44
N PRO A 168 9.86 1.01 -32.40
CA PRO A 168 11.05 0.22 -32.09
C PRO A 168 10.60 -1.13 -31.53
N ASN A 169 11.22 -2.20 -32.02
CA ASN A 169 10.85 -3.59 -31.76
C ASN A 169 11.21 -4.01 -30.32
N SER A 170 10.39 -3.66 -29.34
CA SER A 170 10.66 -3.83 -27.89
C SER A 170 10.60 -5.28 -27.39
N ASN A 171 10.12 -6.22 -28.21
CA ASN A 171 10.02 -7.64 -27.82
C ASN A 171 11.35 -8.39 -27.84
N ALA A 172 12.45 -7.78 -28.31
CA ALA A 172 13.76 -8.44 -28.41
C ALA A 172 14.63 -8.32 -27.13
N GLU A 173 14.37 -7.35 -26.25
CA GLU A 173 15.19 -7.11 -25.05
C GLU A 173 14.66 -7.84 -23.81
N THR A 174 13.35 -7.91 -23.62
CA THR A 174 12.76 -8.63 -22.48
C THR A 174 12.92 -10.15 -22.59
N ALA A 175 13.05 -10.69 -23.81
CA ALA A 175 13.29 -12.11 -24.05
C ALA A 175 14.74 -12.57 -23.78
N LYS A 176 15.68 -11.64 -23.58
CA LYS A 176 17.09 -11.95 -23.27
C LYS A 176 17.42 -11.98 -21.78
N GLN A 177 16.51 -11.50 -20.92
CA GLN A 177 16.65 -11.68 -19.48
C GLN A 177 16.25 -13.11 -19.13
N GLY A 178 17.24 -14.00 -19.04
CA GLY A 178 17.04 -15.34 -18.51
C GLY A 178 16.42 -15.29 -17.11
N PRO A 179 15.85 -16.41 -16.63
CA PRO A 179 15.27 -16.47 -15.30
C PRO A 179 16.26 -15.94 -14.26
N LEU A 180 15.80 -15.01 -13.43
CA LEU A 180 16.60 -14.46 -12.33
C LEU A 180 17.18 -15.64 -11.53
N PRO A 181 18.48 -15.62 -11.19
CA PRO A 181 19.06 -16.69 -10.40
C PRO A 181 18.27 -16.83 -9.09
N PRO A 182 17.92 -18.06 -8.66
CA PRO A 182 17.24 -18.26 -7.39
C PRO A 182 18.10 -17.65 -6.29
N ARG A 183 17.59 -16.62 -5.61
CA ARG A 183 18.29 -16.02 -4.48
C ARG A 183 18.30 -17.02 -3.32
N PRO A 184 19.39 -17.05 -2.52
CA PRO A 184 19.46 -17.91 -1.36
C PRO A 184 18.30 -17.61 -0.42
N ILE A 185 17.48 -18.63 -0.17
CA ILE A 185 16.48 -18.62 0.89
C ILE A 185 17.28 -18.49 2.19
N ILE A 186 17.15 -17.36 2.88
CA ILE A 186 17.63 -17.23 4.25
C ILE A 186 16.82 -18.23 5.06
N ALA A 187 17.44 -19.33 5.46
CA ALA A 187 16.78 -20.32 6.30
C ALA A 187 16.32 -19.63 7.59
N PRO A 188 15.08 -19.88 8.05
CA PRO A 188 14.64 -19.40 9.35
C PRO A 188 15.59 -19.95 10.43
N PRO A 189 15.83 -19.22 11.52
CA PRO A 189 16.72 -19.66 12.59
C PRO A 189 16.30 -21.07 13.08
N ASP A 190 17.29 -21.96 13.23
CA ASP A 190 17.16 -23.42 13.43
C ASP A 190 16.33 -23.90 14.65
N ASN A 191 15.67 -23.00 15.38
CA ASN A 191 14.95 -23.31 16.62
C ASN A 191 13.43 -23.05 16.57
N ALA A 192 12.86 -22.73 15.40
CA ALA A 192 11.42 -22.58 15.26
C ALA A 192 10.75 -23.96 15.05
N ASN A 193 10.28 -24.57 16.13
CA ASN A 193 9.46 -25.79 16.13
C ASN A 193 8.05 -25.53 15.56
N VAL A 194 7.97 -25.03 14.33
CA VAL A 194 6.72 -24.75 13.62
C VAL A 194 6.35 -25.99 12.82
N LYS A 195 5.41 -26.79 13.34
CA LYS A 195 4.79 -27.84 12.53
C LYS A 195 4.00 -27.17 11.40
N PRO A 196 4.29 -27.46 10.11
CA PRO A 196 3.48 -26.95 9.02
C PRO A 196 2.03 -27.42 9.19
N VAL A 197 1.09 -26.48 9.10
CA VAL A 197 -0.34 -26.79 9.11
C VAL A 197 -0.62 -27.62 7.86
N LYS A 198 -1.11 -28.84 8.04
CA LYS A 198 -1.44 -29.70 6.91
C LYS A 198 -2.64 -29.10 6.19
N GLU A 199 -2.61 -29.10 4.87
CA GLU A 199 -3.69 -28.57 4.03
C GLU A 199 -5.06 -29.22 4.32
N ALA A 200 -5.06 -30.46 4.82
CA ALA A 200 -6.26 -31.17 5.30
C ALA A 200 -6.93 -30.53 6.53
N ASP A 201 -6.22 -29.68 7.28
CA ASP A 201 -6.72 -29.04 8.50
C ASP A 201 -7.34 -27.65 8.23
N LEU A 202 -7.26 -27.14 6.99
CA LEU A 202 -7.89 -25.88 6.61
C LEU A 202 -9.41 -26.09 6.41
N PRO A 203 -10.28 -25.34 7.11
CA PRO A 203 -11.71 -25.47 6.92
C PRO A 203 -12.10 -24.97 5.53
N THR A 204 -12.74 -25.82 4.73
CA THR A 204 -13.32 -25.44 3.45
C THR A 204 -14.36 -24.34 3.64
N VAL A 205 -14.45 -23.41 2.67
CA VAL A 205 -15.40 -22.28 2.68
C VAL A 205 -16.85 -22.75 2.92
N SER A 206 -17.21 -23.93 2.42
CA SER A 206 -18.50 -24.57 2.68
C SER A 206 -18.77 -24.85 4.17
N LYS A 207 -17.76 -25.28 4.93
CA LYS A 207 -17.88 -25.49 6.39
C LYS A 207 -18.04 -24.16 7.12
N LEU A 208 -17.31 -23.12 6.71
CA LEU A 208 -17.43 -21.78 7.30
C LEU A 208 -18.84 -21.20 7.11
N LEU A 209 -19.41 -21.35 5.91
CA LEU A 209 -20.76 -20.85 5.60
C LEU A 209 -21.86 -21.65 6.30
N SER A 210 -21.65 -22.96 6.54
CA SER A 210 -22.60 -23.80 7.27
C SER A 210 -22.66 -23.50 8.77
N ALA A 211 -21.64 -22.85 9.33
CA ALA A 211 -21.58 -22.47 10.75
C ALA A 211 -22.39 -21.20 11.07
N ILE A 212 -22.88 -20.48 10.05
CA ILE A 212 -23.72 -19.29 10.25
C ILE A 212 -25.17 -19.74 10.50
N PRO A 213 -25.77 -19.39 11.65
CA PRO A 213 -27.17 -19.71 11.92
C PRO A 213 -28.06 -19.14 10.82
N ARG A 214 -28.93 -19.97 10.22
CA ARG A 214 -29.86 -19.53 9.16
C ARG A 214 -30.73 -18.34 9.58
N SER A 215 -31.00 -18.18 10.87
CA SER A 215 -31.69 -17.02 11.44
C SER A 215 -30.91 -15.71 11.24
N SER A 216 -29.58 -15.72 11.35
CA SER A 216 -28.74 -14.53 11.17
C SER A 216 -28.76 -14.02 9.72
N PHE A 217 -28.84 -14.91 8.74
CA PHE A 217 -28.91 -14.51 7.32
C PHE A 217 -30.19 -13.73 7.01
N ILE A 218 -31.32 -14.17 7.57
CA ILE A 218 -32.62 -13.50 7.43
C ILE A 218 -32.57 -12.09 8.04
N PHE A 219 -31.97 -11.95 9.24
CA PHE A 219 -31.80 -10.64 9.87
C PHE A 219 -30.96 -9.66 9.04
N TYR A 220 -29.86 -10.12 8.44
CA TYR A 220 -29.03 -9.26 7.58
C TYR A 220 -29.75 -8.81 6.32
N VAL A 221 -30.52 -9.69 5.68
CA VAL A 221 -31.31 -9.33 4.50
C VAL A 221 -32.39 -8.29 4.86
N PHE A 222 -33.15 -8.51 5.93
CA PHE A 222 -34.18 -7.54 6.35
C PHE A 222 -33.59 -6.21 6.84
N ALA A 223 -32.45 -6.22 7.54
CA ALA A 223 -31.78 -5.01 7.96
C ALA A 223 -31.27 -4.17 6.77
N SER A 224 -30.75 -4.83 5.73
CA SER A 224 -30.24 -4.13 4.54
C SER A 224 -31.37 -3.50 3.72
N ILE A 225 -32.48 -4.20 3.52
CA ILE A 225 -33.66 -3.66 2.81
C ILE A 225 -34.29 -2.50 3.60
N GLY A 226 -34.43 -2.64 4.92
CA GLY A 226 -34.97 -1.57 5.78
C GLY A 226 -34.13 -0.29 5.76
N ALA A 227 -32.80 -0.43 5.77
CA ALA A 227 -31.89 0.72 5.70
C ALA A 227 -32.02 1.49 4.37
N SER A 228 -32.16 0.78 3.24
CA SER A 228 -32.35 1.44 1.94
C SER A 228 -33.65 2.23 1.87
N PHE A 229 -34.77 1.68 2.36
CA PHE A 229 -36.06 2.39 2.38
C PHE A 229 -36.04 3.62 3.28
N ALA A 230 -35.38 3.54 4.45
CA ALA A 230 -35.25 4.67 5.36
C ALA A 230 -34.47 5.83 4.71
N ILE A 231 -33.35 5.54 4.05
CA ILE A 231 -32.51 6.54 3.38
C ILE A 231 -33.26 7.18 2.20
N SER A 232 -33.92 6.38 1.34
CA SER A 232 -34.69 6.91 0.22
C SER A 232 -35.84 7.82 0.68
N THR A 233 -36.52 7.46 1.77
CA THR A 233 -37.58 8.29 2.36
C THR A 233 -37.02 9.60 2.91
N LEU A 234 -35.87 9.54 3.61
CA LEU A 234 -35.21 10.73 4.16
C LEU A 234 -34.77 11.70 3.05
N VAL A 235 -34.17 11.19 1.98
CA VAL A 235 -33.78 11.99 0.80
C VAL A 235 -35.02 12.62 0.15
N TYR A 236 -36.10 11.87 -0.01
CA TYR A 236 -37.33 12.39 -0.60
C TYR A 236 -37.94 13.55 0.22
N TYR A 237 -38.08 13.39 1.53
CA TYR A 237 -38.68 14.40 2.40
C TYR A 237 -37.76 15.60 2.66
N ALA A 238 -36.45 15.38 2.79
CA ALA A 238 -35.50 16.46 3.08
C ALA A 238 -35.17 17.30 1.83
N TYR A 239 -35.06 16.69 0.65
CA TYR A 239 -34.57 17.39 -0.54
C TYR A 239 -35.63 17.61 -1.63
N LEU A 240 -36.45 16.61 -1.94
CA LEU A 240 -37.37 16.70 -3.08
C LEU A 240 -38.66 17.44 -2.72
N LYS A 241 -39.22 17.19 -1.54
CA LYS A 241 -40.48 17.83 -1.11
C LYS A 241 -40.41 19.37 -1.03
N PRO A 242 -39.36 20.01 -0.46
CA PRO A 242 -39.27 21.47 -0.42
C PRO A 242 -39.15 22.08 -1.83
N LYS A 243 -38.45 21.41 -2.74
CA LYS A 243 -38.25 21.88 -4.11
C LYS A 243 -39.57 21.88 -4.90
N LEU A 244 -40.37 20.81 -4.77
CA LEU A 244 -41.71 20.73 -5.37
C LEU A 244 -42.66 21.79 -4.80
N LEU A 245 -42.56 22.12 -3.51
CA LEU A 245 -43.37 23.17 -2.88
C LEU A 245 -42.96 24.58 -3.34
N LEU A 246 -41.68 24.80 -3.67
CA LEU A 246 -41.19 26.07 -4.22
C LEU A 246 -41.62 26.27 -5.68
N GLU A 247 -41.63 25.21 -6.50
CA GLU A 247 -42.10 25.28 -7.89
C GLU A 247 -43.60 25.55 -7.96
N LYS A 248 -44.40 24.96 -7.06
CA LYS A 248 -45.86 25.21 -6.99
C LYS A 248 -46.23 26.66 -6.62
N LYS A 249 -45.34 27.41 -5.97
CA LYS A 249 -45.56 28.84 -5.65
C LYS A 249 -45.19 29.80 -6.80
N ARG A 250 -44.55 29.31 -7.86
CA ARG A 250 -44.18 30.11 -9.04
C ARG A 250 -45.20 30.07 -10.17
N GLN A 251 -46.22 29.23 -10.07
CA GLN A 251 -47.39 29.19 -10.96
C GLN A 251 -48.54 29.94 -10.30
#